data_AF-A0A645FW23-F1
#
_entry.id   AF-A0A645FW23-F1
#
_cell.length_a   1.000
_cell.length_b   1.000
_cell.length_c   1.000
_cell.angle_alpha   90.00
_cell.angle_beta   90.00
_cell.angle_gamma   90.00
#
_symmetry.space_group_name_H-M   'P 1'
#
loop_
_entity.id
_entity.type
_entity.pdbx_description
1 polymer ?
#
loop_
_entity_poly.entity_id
_entity_poly.type
_entity_poly.pdbx_seq_one_letter_code
_entity_poly.pdbx_strand_id
1 'polypeptide(L)'
;MEFGATYPYEDKYPHILTSEELEEYKGNFGKSLKGMTKEEQLKNLPSYARVKDKFPEWKKRYIKLNRQFYKDNKKYIKDIVKELAKLPSQSWQKLEWNVGSGERIINNYILQFRASGIRIKKVDFFPSLVCANTQIPIIGWQNRYISRNEGLKLQSLENIQLPENDNAAFKALGNAVNADIIRLIASHLLVKDDIVANNEDEIVQNHNIEKYEPAG
;
A
#
# COMPACT_ATOMS: atom_id res chain seq x y z
N MET A 1 -13.50 8.50 -1.98
CA MET A 1 -12.66 9.71 -2.03
C MET A 1 -13.40 10.87 -1.37
N GLU A 2 -12.71 11.81 -0.72
CA GLU A 2 -13.33 12.98 -0.03
C GLU A 2 -13.70 14.13 -0.97
N PHE A 3 -13.38 14.06 -2.25
CA PHE A 3 -13.66 15.15 -3.18
C PHE A 3 -15.15 15.51 -3.15
N GLY A 4 -15.47 16.74 -2.76
CA GLY A 4 -16.84 17.26 -2.69
C GLY A 4 -17.73 16.69 -1.58
N ALA A 5 -17.24 15.78 -0.75
CA ALA A 5 -18.02 15.17 0.33
C ALA A 5 -18.24 16.17 1.48
N THR A 6 -19.43 16.15 2.09
CA THR A 6 -19.79 17.08 3.17
C THR A 6 -20.37 16.42 4.41
N TYR A 7 -20.57 15.09 4.41
CA TYR A 7 -21.06 14.34 5.59
C TYR A 7 -20.22 14.63 6.86
N PRO A 8 -20.81 14.63 8.06
CA PRO A 8 -20.10 14.98 9.29
C PRO A 8 -19.09 13.89 9.69
N TYR A 9 -18.00 14.31 10.34
CA TYR A 9 -16.92 13.41 10.76
C TYR A 9 -16.32 13.74 12.15
N GLU A 10 -16.75 14.82 12.82
CA GLU A 10 -16.17 15.24 14.11
C GLU A 10 -16.89 14.60 15.30
N ASP A 11 -18.09 15.11 15.61
CA ASP A 11 -18.93 14.60 16.70
C ASP A 11 -19.95 13.57 16.21
N LYS A 12 -20.55 13.85 15.05
CA LYS A 12 -21.44 12.93 14.34
C LYS A 12 -20.71 12.26 13.18
N TYR A 13 -21.17 11.07 12.82
CA TYR A 13 -20.66 10.30 11.68
C TYR A 13 -21.80 9.55 10.97
N PRO A 14 -21.63 9.12 9.70
CA PRO A 14 -22.76 8.77 8.84
C PRO A 14 -23.66 7.64 9.35
N HIS A 15 -23.11 6.69 10.11
CA HIS A 15 -23.87 5.55 10.62
C HIS A 15 -24.89 5.92 11.69
N ILE A 16 -24.59 6.91 12.55
CA ILE A 16 -25.51 7.32 13.63
C ILE A 16 -26.61 8.27 13.16
N LEU A 17 -26.46 8.86 11.97
CA LEU A 17 -27.47 9.73 11.39
C LEU A 17 -28.66 8.93 10.87
N THR A 18 -29.85 9.52 10.77
CA THR A 18 -30.96 8.91 10.01
C THR A 18 -30.77 9.05 8.50
N SER A 19 -31.72 8.56 7.70
CA SER A 19 -31.77 8.82 6.26
C SER A 19 -32.02 10.29 5.97
N GLU A 20 -32.97 10.89 6.71
CA GLU A 20 -33.42 12.27 6.57
C GLU A 20 -32.29 13.24 6.92
N GLU A 21 -31.58 13.00 8.02
CA GLU A 21 -30.41 13.80 8.38
C GLU A 21 -29.30 13.71 7.32
N LEU A 22 -29.11 12.55 6.68
CA LEU A 22 -28.08 12.39 5.65
C LEU A 22 -28.41 13.12 4.34
N GLU A 23 -29.67 13.47 4.08
CA GLU A 23 -30.07 14.13 2.83
C GLU A 23 -29.44 15.51 2.63
N GLU A 24 -29.10 16.18 3.74
CA GLU A 24 -28.47 17.51 3.73
C GLU A 24 -27.02 17.47 3.23
N TYR A 25 -26.43 16.27 3.12
CA TYR A 25 -25.02 16.09 2.86
C TYR A 25 -24.73 15.49 1.47
N LYS A 26 -23.45 15.54 1.11
CA LYS A 26 -22.89 15.00 -0.11
C LYS A 26 -21.90 13.88 0.20
N GLY A 27 -21.96 12.81 -0.59
CA GLY A 27 -21.06 11.68 -0.56
C GLY A 27 -19.80 11.89 -1.39
N ASN A 28 -19.18 10.77 -1.81
CA ASN A 28 -18.00 10.78 -2.66
C ASN A 28 -18.24 11.57 -3.95
N PHE A 29 -17.22 12.29 -4.41
CA PHE A 29 -17.28 13.15 -5.60
C PHE A 29 -18.40 14.21 -5.57
N GLY A 30 -18.91 14.57 -4.40
CA GLY A 30 -19.96 15.57 -4.23
C GLY A 30 -21.36 15.10 -4.61
N LYS A 31 -21.59 13.79 -4.69
CA LYS A 31 -22.91 13.21 -5.00
C LYS A 31 -23.92 13.56 -3.91
N SER A 32 -25.05 14.17 -4.29
CA SER A 32 -26.15 14.46 -3.38
C SER A 32 -26.69 13.17 -2.77
N LEU A 33 -26.96 13.17 -1.46
CA LEU A 33 -27.55 12.04 -0.74
C LEU A 33 -29.07 12.18 -0.55
N LYS A 34 -29.65 13.30 -0.97
CA LYS A 34 -31.08 13.60 -0.90
C LYS A 34 -31.93 12.63 -1.71
N GLY A 35 -33.05 12.17 -1.13
CA GLY A 35 -34.02 11.27 -1.77
C GLY A 35 -33.53 9.84 -1.95
N MET A 36 -32.41 9.46 -1.34
CA MET A 36 -31.86 8.10 -1.37
C MET A 36 -32.23 7.34 -0.11
N THR A 37 -32.41 6.03 -0.23
CA THR A 37 -32.50 5.14 0.93
C THR A 37 -31.20 5.18 1.74
N LYS A 38 -31.26 4.85 3.04
CA LYS A 38 -30.07 4.83 3.90
C LYS A 38 -28.95 3.95 3.32
N GLU A 39 -29.30 2.81 2.74
CA GLU A 39 -28.33 1.89 2.12
C GLU A 39 -27.64 2.55 0.91
N GLU A 40 -28.40 3.19 0.03
CA GLU A 40 -27.86 3.92 -1.12
C GLU A 40 -26.99 5.10 -0.68
N GLN A 41 -27.41 5.84 0.36
CA GLN A 41 -26.60 6.92 0.91
C GLN A 41 -25.24 6.40 1.36
N LEU A 42 -25.20 5.32 2.15
CA LEU A 42 -23.95 4.69 2.60
C LEU A 42 -23.11 4.18 1.43
N LYS A 43 -23.71 3.59 0.38
CA LYS A 43 -22.98 3.18 -0.84
C LYS A 43 -22.33 4.35 -1.58
N ASN A 44 -22.89 5.55 -1.47
CA ASN A 44 -22.33 6.77 -2.05
C ASN A 44 -21.38 7.51 -1.10
N LEU A 45 -21.08 6.98 0.09
CA LEU A 45 -20.02 7.50 0.96
C LEU A 45 -18.66 6.86 0.64
N PRO A 46 -17.55 7.52 0.98
CA PRO A 46 -16.23 6.88 1.03
C PRO A 46 -16.28 5.58 1.85
N SER A 47 -15.59 4.53 1.39
CA SER A 47 -15.66 3.18 1.99
C SER A 47 -15.37 3.17 3.49
N TYR A 48 -14.35 3.90 3.94
CA TYR A 48 -14.00 4.04 5.35
C TYR A 48 -15.00 4.84 6.19
N ALA A 49 -15.95 5.54 5.57
CA ALA A 49 -16.96 6.34 6.27
C ALA A 49 -18.27 5.57 6.50
N ARG A 50 -18.35 4.33 6.02
CA ARG A 50 -19.51 3.42 6.17
C ARG A 50 -19.44 2.57 7.44
N VAL A 51 -18.55 2.91 8.36
CA VAL A 51 -18.28 2.16 9.59
C VAL A 51 -19.26 2.54 10.70
N LYS A 52 -19.46 1.62 11.65
CA LYS A 52 -20.35 1.83 12.79
C LYS A 52 -19.71 2.60 13.94
N ASP A 53 -18.38 2.65 13.96
CA ASP A 53 -17.60 3.26 15.03
C ASP A 53 -17.26 4.72 14.72
N LYS A 54 -17.03 5.48 15.79
CA LYS A 54 -16.53 6.86 15.69
C LYS A 54 -15.15 6.87 15.01
N PHE A 55 -14.89 7.88 14.20
CA PHE A 55 -13.58 8.04 13.60
C PHE A 55 -12.51 8.35 14.67
N PRO A 56 -11.34 7.69 14.64
CA PRO A 56 -10.21 8.08 15.47
C PRO A 56 -9.66 9.44 15.04
N GLU A 57 -8.97 10.14 15.94
CA GLU A 57 -8.50 11.52 15.72
C GLU A 57 -7.65 11.68 14.45
N TRP A 58 -6.74 10.74 14.19
CA TRP A 58 -5.94 10.76 12.96
C TRP A 58 -6.79 10.73 11.69
N LYS A 59 -7.94 10.04 11.72
CA LYS A 59 -8.86 9.91 10.57
C LYS A 59 -9.69 11.17 10.39
N LYS A 60 -10.14 11.80 11.49
CA LYS A 60 -10.78 13.12 11.43
C LYS A 60 -9.85 14.16 10.82
N ARG A 61 -8.60 14.20 11.30
CA ARG A 61 -7.54 15.06 10.72
C ARG A 61 -7.33 14.78 9.24
N TYR A 62 -7.28 13.50 8.84
CA TYR A 62 -7.17 13.11 7.43
C TYR A 62 -8.34 13.66 6.60
N ILE A 63 -9.58 13.46 7.03
CA ILE A 63 -10.78 13.95 6.30
C ILE A 63 -10.73 15.47 6.18
N LYS A 64 -10.46 16.18 7.28
CA LYS A 64 -10.34 17.64 7.32
C LYS A 64 -9.32 18.16 6.32
N LEU A 65 -8.09 17.62 6.34
CA LEU A 65 -7.01 18.06 5.45
C LEU A 65 -7.32 17.77 3.97
N ASN A 66 -7.92 16.61 3.65
CA ASN A 66 -8.28 16.27 2.28
C ASN A 66 -9.38 17.18 1.72
N ARG A 67 -10.42 17.45 2.53
CA ARG A 67 -11.50 18.37 2.13
C ARG A 67 -10.99 19.79 1.96
N GLN A 68 -10.13 20.26 2.87
CA GLN A 68 -9.51 21.58 2.79
C GLN A 68 -8.65 21.70 1.52
N PHE A 69 -7.76 20.73 1.27
CA PHE A 69 -6.97 20.67 0.05
C PHE A 69 -7.83 20.74 -1.22
N TYR A 70 -8.92 19.95 -1.28
CA TYR A 70 -9.82 19.99 -2.42
C TYR A 70 -10.49 21.35 -2.59
N LYS A 71 -10.93 21.98 -1.49
CA LYS A 71 -11.56 23.31 -1.50
C LYS A 71 -10.58 24.36 -2.05
N ASP A 72 -9.35 24.39 -1.54
CA ASP A 72 -8.33 25.37 -1.90
C ASP A 72 -7.86 25.23 -3.35
N ASN A 73 -7.84 24.00 -3.86
CA ASN A 73 -7.32 23.69 -5.19
C ASN A 73 -8.41 23.39 -6.22
N LYS A 74 -9.70 23.54 -5.86
CA LYS A 74 -10.85 23.09 -6.66
C LYS A 74 -10.78 23.57 -8.11
N LYS A 75 -10.37 24.83 -8.33
CA LYS A 75 -10.26 25.42 -9.67
C LYS A 75 -9.29 24.68 -10.59
N TYR A 76 -8.24 24.07 -10.04
CA TYR A 76 -7.22 23.34 -10.79
C TYR A 76 -7.57 21.87 -11.02
N ILE A 77 -8.26 21.24 -10.06
CA ILE A 77 -8.44 19.77 -10.07
C ILE A 77 -9.88 19.33 -10.35
N LYS A 78 -10.86 20.24 -10.41
CA LYS A 78 -12.29 19.88 -10.60
C LYS A 78 -12.53 18.96 -11.80
N ASP A 79 -11.85 19.19 -12.91
CA ASP A 79 -12.11 18.45 -14.16
C ASP A 79 -11.43 17.09 -14.13
N ILE A 80 -10.21 17.01 -13.59
CA ILE A 80 -9.54 15.73 -13.30
C ILE A 80 -10.38 14.89 -12.32
N VAL A 81 -10.93 15.51 -11.27
CA VAL A 81 -11.79 14.81 -10.29
C VAL A 81 -13.06 14.24 -10.93
N LYS A 82 -13.65 14.92 -11.93
CA LYS A 82 -14.78 14.38 -12.69
C LYS A 82 -14.39 13.14 -13.49
N GLU A 83 -13.21 13.14 -14.13
CA GLU A 83 -12.72 11.97 -14.86
C GLU A 83 -12.40 10.81 -13.90
N LEU A 84 -11.77 11.09 -12.75
CA LEU A 84 -11.52 10.09 -11.72
C LEU A 84 -12.81 9.45 -11.20
N ALA A 85 -13.90 10.22 -11.09
CA ALA A 85 -15.19 9.71 -10.63
C ALA A 85 -15.80 8.64 -11.56
N LYS A 86 -15.41 8.62 -12.84
CA LYS A 86 -15.88 7.64 -13.83
C LYS A 86 -15.15 6.30 -13.73
N LEU A 87 -14.01 6.24 -13.04
CA LEU A 87 -13.25 5.01 -12.90
C LEU A 87 -14.01 4.00 -12.02
N PRO A 88 -14.17 2.74 -12.46
CA PRO A 88 -15.04 1.76 -11.80
C PRO A 88 -14.50 1.27 -10.46
N SER A 89 -13.17 1.27 -10.29
CA SER A 89 -12.51 0.82 -9.05
C SER A 89 -11.93 1.99 -8.26
N GLN A 90 -12.11 1.96 -6.94
CA GLN A 90 -11.50 2.92 -6.02
C GLN A 90 -9.96 2.90 -6.08
N SER A 91 -9.36 1.74 -6.37
CA SER A 91 -7.90 1.64 -6.47
C SER A 91 -7.34 2.42 -7.66
N TRP A 92 -8.09 2.51 -8.75
CA TRP A 92 -7.67 3.25 -9.95
C TRP A 92 -7.75 4.77 -9.75
N GLN A 93 -8.46 5.22 -8.71
CA GLN A 93 -8.61 6.63 -8.38
C GLN A 93 -7.46 7.18 -7.53
N LYS A 94 -6.45 6.35 -7.20
CA LYS A 94 -5.37 6.71 -6.29
C LYS A 94 -3.99 6.48 -6.93
N LEU A 95 -3.23 7.56 -6.99
CA LEU A 95 -1.82 7.56 -7.30
C LEU A 95 -1.05 8.20 -6.14
N GLU A 96 -0.05 7.49 -5.61
CA GLU A 96 0.83 7.99 -4.55
C GLU A 96 2.20 8.32 -5.15
N TRP A 97 2.63 9.56 -4.99
CA TRP A 97 3.92 10.03 -5.47
C TRP A 97 5.00 9.84 -4.38
N ASN A 98 5.70 8.71 -4.41
CA ASN A 98 6.68 8.33 -3.38
C ASN A 98 8.13 8.59 -3.85
N VAL A 99 8.32 9.69 -4.58
CA VAL A 99 9.63 10.16 -5.05
C VAL A 99 9.99 11.54 -4.46
N GLY A 100 9.16 12.07 -3.55
CA GLY A 100 9.41 13.36 -2.90
C GLY A 100 9.46 14.52 -3.90
N SER A 101 10.58 15.26 -3.91
CA SER A 101 10.84 16.37 -4.84
C SER A 101 11.32 15.94 -6.23
N GLY A 102 11.45 14.64 -6.51
CA GLY A 102 11.83 14.15 -7.83
C GLY A 102 10.91 14.66 -8.95
N GLU A 103 11.47 14.77 -10.15
CA GLU A 103 10.77 15.27 -11.35
C GLU A 103 9.42 14.59 -11.56
N ARG A 104 8.37 15.33 -11.95
CA ARG A 104 7.02 14.80 -12.15
C ARG A 104 6.83 14.12 -13.50
N ILE A 105 7.76 13.24 -13.86
CA ILE A 105 7.77 12.45 -15.11
C ILE A 105 7.68 10.97 -14.72
N ILE A 106 6.50 10.37 -14.87
CA ILE A 106 6.21 8.99 -14.43
C ILE A 106 7.20 7.98 -15.04
N ASN A 107 7.60 8.19 -16.28
CA ASN A 107 8.50 7.29 -17.00
C ASN A 107 9.93 7.27 -16.45
N ASN A 108 10.30 8.15 -15.50
CA ASN A 108 11.63 8.14 -14.88
C ASN A 108 11.73 7.15 -13.71
N TYR A 109 10.66 6.41 -13.40
CA TYR A 109 10.50 5.71 -12.12
C TYR A 109 9.94 4.30 -12.25
N ILE A 110 9.91 3.58 -11.12
CA ILE A 110 9.24 2.29 -11.00
C ILE A 110 7.79 2.52 -10.56
N LEU A 111 6.85 1.90 -11.28
CA LEU A 111 5.42 1.98 -10.98
C LEU A 111 5.00 0.70 -10.25
N GLN A 112 4.66 0.83 -8.97
CA GLN A 112 4.22 -0.27 -8.14
C GLN A 112 2.69 -0.29 -8.05
N PHE A 113 2.08 -1.40 -8.46
CA PHE A 113 0.65 -1.64 -8.28
C PHE A 113 0.36 -2.23 -6.90
N ARG A 114 -0.68 -1.72 -6.23
CA ARG A 114 -1.18 -2.22 -4.94
C ARG A 114 -2.70 -2.29 -4.98
N ALA A 115 -3.27 -3.06 -4.04
CA ALA A 115 -4.72 -3.18 -3.90
C ALA A 115 -5.42 -1.82 -3.71
N SER A 116 -4.73 -0.85 -3.09
CA SER A 116 -5.26 0.49 -2.84
C SER A 116 -4.96 1.51 -3.95
N GLY A 117 -4.16 1.16 -4.96
CA GLY A 117 -3.79 2.05 -6.08
C GLY A 117 -2.34 1.92 -6.55
N ILE A 118 -1.87 2.91 -7.29
CA ILE A 118 -0.55 2.91 -7.94
C ILE A 118 0.42 3.80 -7.14
N ARG A 119 1.66 3.34 -6.95
CA ARG A 119 2.73 4.11 -6.30
C ARG A 119 3.88 4.33 -7.26
N ILE A 120 4.35 5.57 -7.34
CA ILE A 120 5.56 5.90 -8.09
C ILE A 120 6.74 5.86 -7.14
N LYS A 121 7.73 5.01 -7.43
CA LYS A 121 8.86 4.69 -6.55
C LYS A 121 10.17 5.06 -7.23
N LYS A 122 11.13 5.55 -6.44
CA LYS A 122 12.51 5.80 -6.90
C LYS A 122 13.15 4.53 -7.47
N VAL A 123 14.24 4.72 -8.21
CA VAL A 123 14.99 3.64 -8.87
C VAL A 123 16.11 3.04 -8.00
N ASP A 124 16.32 3.59 -6.81
CA ASP A 124 17.33 3.16 -5.83
C ASP A 124 16.87 1.98 -4.95
N PHE A 125 15.60 1.59 -5.04
CA PHE A 125 15.08 0.37 -4.45
C PHE A 125 14.01 -0.24 -5.35
N PHE A 126 13.80 -1.55 -5.24
CA PHE A 126 12.71 -2.22 -5.93
C PHE A 126 11.56 -2.51 -4.96
N PRO A 127 10.28 -2.25 -5.33
CA PRO A 127 9.15 -2.63 -4.49
C PRO A 127 9.10 -4.15 -4.27
N SER A 128 8.68 -4.59 -3.08
CA SER A 128 8.49 -6.02 -2.80
C SER A 128 7.61 -6.67 -3.87
N LEU A 129 8.11 -7.78 -4.43
CA LEU A 129 7.32 -8.65 -5.29
C LEU A 129 6.15 -9.22 -4.49
N VAL A 130 5.00 -9.34 -5.13
CA VAL A 130 3.76 -9.78 -4.50
C VAL A 130 3.17 -10.91 -5.31
N CYS A 131 2.41 -11.76 -4.62
CA CYS A 131 1.93 -13.02 -5.18
C CYS A 131 0.87 -12.82 -6.28
N ALA A 132 0.28 -11.63 -6.37
CA ALA A 132 -0.73 -11.29 -7.35
C ALA A 132 -0.08 -10.77 -8.65
N ASN A 133 -0.33 -11.45 -9.75
CA ASN A 133 0.09 -11.04 -11.09
C ASN A 133 -0.40 -9.64 -11.50
N THR A 134 -1.57 -9.21 -10.99
CA THR A 134 -2.11 -7.86 -11.20
C THR A 134 -1.29 -6.77 -10.53
N GLN A 135 -0.27 -7.14 -9.76
CA GLN A 135 0.58 -6.23 -9.02
C GLN A 135 2.06 -6.26 -9.45
N ILE A 136 2.37 -6.87 -10.60
CA ILE A 136 3.72 -6.87 -11.16
C ILE A 136 4.12 -5.40 -11.47
N PRO A 137 5.24 -4.90 -10.93
CA PRO A 137 5.66 -3.51 -11.16
C PRO A 137 6.08 -3.25 -12.62
N ILE A 138 5.92 -2.00 -13.05
CA ILE A 138 6.39 -1.51 -14.36
C ILE A 138 7.70 -0.73 -14.19
N ILE A 139 8.64 -0.98 -15.08
CA ILE A 139 9.83 -0.16 -15.28
C ILE A 139 9.43 1.00 -16.21
N GLY A 140 9.22 2.19 -15.64
CA GLY A 140 8.64 3.33 -16.35
C GLY A 140 9.41 3.73 -17.61
N TRP A 141 10.75 3.71 -17.57
CA TRP A 141 11.58 4.16 -18.69
C TRP A 141 11.64 3.14 -19.84
N GLN A 142 11.23 1.90 -19.57
CA GLN A 142 11.13 0.85 -20.58
C GLN A 142 9.68 0.56 -20.97
N ASN A 143 8.71 1.20 -20.30
CA ASN A 143 7.28 1.02 -20.50
C ASN A 143 6.83 -0.46 -20.57
N ARG A 144 7.39 -1.30 -19.68
CA ARG A 144 7.06 -2.72 -19.57
C ARG A 144 7.04 -3.20 -18.13
N TYR A 145 6.37 -4.31 -17.89
CA TYR A 145 6.50 -5.05 -16.64
C TYR A 145 7.93 -5.60 -16.47
N ILE A 146 8.34 -5.82 -15.23
CA ILE A 146 9.53 -6.63 -14.98
C ILE A 146 9.37 -8.05 -15.52
N SER A 147 10.48 -8.65 -15.90
CA SER A 147 10.57 -10.03 -16.35
C SER A 147 10.77 -11.00 -15.18
N ARG A 148 10.52 -12.29 -15.43
CA ARG A 148 10.83 -13.38 -14.48
C ARG A 148 12.29 -13.41 -14.07
N ASN A 149 13.20 -13.19 -15.03
CA ASN A 149 14.64 -13.17 -14.78
C ASN A 149 15.06 -11.97 -13.91
N GLU A 150 14.46 -10.80 -14.12
CA GLU A 150 14.66 -9.65 -13.22
C GLU A 150 14.11 -9.95 -11.82
N GLY A 151 12.96 -10.62 -11.72
CA GLY A 151 12.40 -11.08 -10.46
C GLY A 151 13.32 -12.04 -9.69
N LEU A 152 13.96 -13.00 -10.37
CA LEU A 152 14.96 -13.90 -9.76
C LEU A 152 16.15 -13.13 -9.20
N LYS A 153 16.69 -12.19 -9.99
CA LYS A 153 17.81 -11.34 -9.57
C LYS A 153 17.46 -10.52 -8.33
N LEU A 154 16.26 -9.95 -8.30
CA LEU A 154 15.77 -9.20 -7.13
C LEU A 154 15.67 -10.06 -5.86
N GLN A 155 15.47 -11.37 -6.01
CA GLN A 155 15.42 -12.32 -4.90
C GLN A 155 16.76 -13.01 -4.63
N SER A 156 17.84 -12.67 -5.35
CA SER A 156 19.13 -13.36 -5.29
C SER A 156 19.01 -14.88 -5.55
N LEU A 157 18.09 -15.27 -6.42
CA LEU A 157 17.80 -16.67 -6.77
C LEU A 157 18.19 -16.97 -8.22
N GLU A 158 19.23 -16.32 -8.75
CA GLU A 158 19.70 -16.62 -10.10
C GLU A 158 20.02 -18.12 -10.23
N ASN A 159 19.74 -18.70 -11.39
CA ASN A 159 19.92 -20.13 -11.73
C ASN A 159 18.85 -21.10 -11.19
N ILE A 160 17.77 -20.61 -10.56
CA ILE A 160 16.60 -21.44 -10.26
C ILE A 160 15.61 -21.43 -11.43
N GLN A 161 15.06 -22.60 -11.76
CA GLN A 161 14.00 -22.72 -12.75
C GLN A 161 12.65 -22.29 -12.15
N LEU A 162 12.05 -21.23 -12.73
CA LEU A 162 10.69 -20.83 -12.40
C LEU A 162 9.66 -21.63 -13.20
N PRO A 163 8.42 -21.72 -12.70
CA PRO A 163 7.29 -22.19 -13.50
C PRO A 163 7.20 -21.48 -14.86
N GLU A 164 6.80 -22.21 -15.89
CA GLU A 164 6.64 -21.65 -17.24
C GLU A 164 5.55 -20.57 -17.31
N ASN A 165 4.49 -20.75 -16.52
CA ASN A 165 3.38 -19.81 -16.42
C ASN A 165 3.76 -18.58 -15.58
N ASP A 166 3.56 -17.38 -16.13
CA ASP A 166 3.92 -16.12 -15.46
C ASP A 166 3.21 -15.92 -14.11
N ASN A 167 1.92 -16.30 -13.99
CA ASN A 167 1.20 -16.17 -12.73
C ASN A 167 1.82 -17.06 -11.65
N ALA A 168 2.17 -18.30 -11.99
CA ALA A 168 2.83 -19.21 -11.07
C ALA A 168 4.25 -18.73 -10.73
N ALA A 169 4.99 -18.21 -11.70
CA ALA A 169 6.34 -17.68 -11.51
C ALA A 169 6.35 -16.47 -10.56
N PHE A 170 5.52 -15.46 -10.82
CA PHE A 170 5.43 -14.27 -9.95
C PHE A 170 4.81 -14.59 -8.58
N LYS A 171 3.93 -15.60 -8.50
CA LYS A 171 3.46 -16.11 -7.20
C LYS A 171 4.60 -16.74 -6.39
N ALA A 172 5.46 -17.54 -7.02
CA ALA A 172 6.64 -18.12 -6.37
C ALA A 172 7.62 -17.03 -5.94
N LEU A 173 7.96 -16.09 -6.84
CA LEU A 173 8.84 -14.96 -6.56
C LEU A 173 8.32 -14.04 -5.44
N GLY A 174 7.01 -13.81 -5.37
CA GLY A 174 6.39 -12.98 -4.33
C GLY A 174 6.36 -13.64 -2.95
N ASN A 175 6.38 -14.98 -2.90
CA ASN A 175 6.45 -15.75 -1.65
C ASN A 175 7.89 -16.07 -1.23
N ALA A 176 8.84 -15.96 -2.15
CA ALA A 176 10.25 -16.22 -1.86
C ALA A 176 10.81 -15.17 -0.90
N VAL A 177 11.73 -15.62 -0.06
CA VAL A 177 12.60 -14.75 0.72
C VAL A 177 13.91 -14.59 -0.04
N ASN A 178 14.48 -13.38 -0.03
CA ASN A 178 15.73 -13.11 -0.72
C ASN A 178 16.86 -14.02 -0.16
N ALA A 179 17.56 -14.73 -1.05
CA ALA A 179 18.52 -15.76 -0.67
C ALA A 179 19.75 -15.20 0.06
N ASP A 180 20.19 -13.99 -0.28
CA ASP A 180 21.32 -13.35 0.40
C ASP A 180 20.97 -13.00 1.84
N ILE A 181 19.74 -12.55 2.09
CA ILE A 181 19.24 -12.30 3.44
C ILE A 181 19.22 -13.60 4.25
N ILE A 182 18.71 -14.69 3.67
CA ILE A 182 18.70 -16.00 4.33
C ILE A 182 20.13 -16.48 4.62
N ARG A 183 21.05 -16.34 3.67
CA ARG A 183 22.46 -16.67 3.86
C ARG A 183 23.09 -15.86 5.00
N LEU A 184 22.80 -14.56 5.07
CA LEU A 184 23.30 -13.70 6.13
C LEU A 184 22.78 -14.15 7.50
N ILE A 185 21.48 -14.41 7.63
CA ILE A 185 20.88 -14.92 8.86
C ILE A 185 21.49 -16.26 9.24
N ALA A 186 21.57 -17.20 8.29
CA ALA A 186 22.13 -18.52 8.52
C ALA A 186 23.60 -18.47 8.97
N SER A 187 24.42 -17.58 8.40
CA SER A 187 25.83 -17.45 8.81
C SER A 187 26.04 -16.99 10.25
N HIS A 188 25.06 -16.31 10.85
CA HIS A 188 25.11 -15.87 12.25
C HIS A 188 24.44 -16.87 13.21
N LEU A 189 23.47 -17.65 12.72
CA LEU A 189 22.79 -18.68 13.52
C LEU A 189 23.56 -20.01 13.53
N LEU A 190 24.14 -20.38 12.39
CA LEU A 190 25.00 -21.54 12.24
C LEU A 190 26.42 -21.12 12.58
N VAL A 191 26.63 -20.71 13.83
CA VAL A 191 27.98 -20.71 14.40
C VAL A 191 28.45 -22.15 14.29
N LYS A 192 29.65 -22.36 13.73
CA LYS A 192 30.30 -23.67 13.88
C LYS A 192 30.38 -23.91 15.38
N ASP A 193 29.59 -24.84 15.89
CA ASP A 193 30.09 -25.66 16.98
C ASP A 193 31.38 -26.25 16.41
N ASP A 194 32.51 -25.65 16.77
CA ASP A 194 33.73 -26.42 16.84
C ASP A 194 33.36 -27.56 17.78
N ILE A 195 32.93 -28.69 17.20
CA ILE A 195 32.83 -29.96 17.89
C ILE A 195 34.28 -30.29 18.23
N VAL A 196 34.78 -29.64 19.27
CA VAL A 196 35.96 -30.07 19.99
C VAL A 196 35.49 -31.34 20.66
N ALA A 197 35.69 -32.45 19.97
CA ALA A 197 35.64 -33.75 20.59
C ALA A 197 36.72 -33.75 21.66
N ASN A 198 36.37 -33.39 22.90
CA ASN A 198 37.13 -33.69 24.09
C ASN A 198 36.17 -33.71 25.29
N ASN A 199 35.93 -34.94 25.74
CA ASN A 199 35.77 -35.42 27.11
C ASN A 199 35.34 -34.39 28.16
N GLU A 200 34.20 -34.69 28.81
CA GLU A 200 33.85 -34.38 30.20
C GLU A 200 34.47 -33.09 30.77
N ASP A 201 33.74 -31.98 30.69
CA ASP A 201 33.33 -31.18 31.86
C ASP A 201 32.53 -29.94 31.42
N GLU A 202 31.61 -29.52 32.29
CA GLU A 202 30.51 -28.57 32.10
C GLU A 202 30.84 -27.28 31.31
N ILE A 203 29.97 -26.94 30.35
CA ILE A 203 29.95 -25.61 29.72
C ILE A 203 28.64 -24.90 30.07
N VAL A 204 28.72 -23.93 30.97
CA VAL A 204 27.66 -22.96 31.27
C VAL A 204 27.59 -21.95 30.12
N GLN A 205 26.53 -21.99 29.32
CA GLN A 205 26.28 -20.99 28.28
C GLN A 205 25.77 -19.68 28.91
N ASN A 206 26.66 -18.69 29.01
CA ASN A 206 26.27 -17.29 29.23
C ASN A 206 26.10 -16.58 27.89
N HIS A 207 24.88 -16.50 27.38
CA HIS A 207 24.54 -15.58 26.29
C HIS A 207 24.03 -14.26 26.87
N ASN A 208 24.91 -13.26 26.93
CA ASN A 208 24.50 -11.87 27.07
C ASN A 208 23.91 -11.40 25.73
N ILE A 209 22.59 -11.44 25.63
CA ILE A 209 21.86 -10.81 24.54
C ILE A 209 21.82 -9.31 24.86
N GLU A 210 22.61 -8.50 24.16
CA GLU A 210 22.44 -7.05 24.20
C GLU A 210 21.02 -6.70 23.71
N LYS A 211 20.30 -5.96 24.53
CA LYS A 211 18.94 -5.51 24.23
C LYS A 211 18.94 -4.67 22.96
N TYR A 212 18.23 -5.14 21.95
CA TYR A 212 17.90 -4.38 20.75
C TYR A 212 17.09 -3.13 21.10
N GLU A 213 17.65 -1.94 20.86
CA GLU A 213 16.90 -0.69 20.86
C GLU A 213 16.38 -0.40 19.44
N PRO A 214 15.06 -0.22 19.26
CA PRO A 214 14.51 0.14 17.96
C PRO A 214 14.87 1.59 17.60
N ALA A 215 15.25 1.81 16.34
CA ALA A 215 15.46 3.15 15.79
C ALA A 215 14.16 3.98 15.87
N GLY A 216 14.24 5.13 16.55
CA GLY A 216 13.17 6.14 16.64
C GLY A 216 12.97 6.95 15.37
#